data_AF-M3G885-F1
#
_entry.id   AF-M3G885-F1
#
_cell.length_a   1.000
_cell.length_b   1.000
_cell.length_c   1.000
_cell.angle_alpha   90.00
_cell.angle_beta   90.00
_cell.angle_gamma   90.00
#
_symmetry.space_group_name_H-M   'P 1'
#
loop_
_entity.id
_entity.type
_entity.pdbx_description
1 polymer ?
#
loop_
_entity_poly.entity_id
_entity_poly.type
_entity_poly.pdbx_seq_one_letter_code
_entity_poly.pdbx_strand_id
1 'polypeptide(L)'
;MNRAPNQPPKTLEDLNTKMQRLIEIKSDLKRIEGEKNTEVESIRSRFVGVERDLVFEKEELDKQVREFVMQNKDTLFVHRKTIELPFATIKKIDSQEIEITDEKSKTLPPYSVDLIEKFYPERANNAIQIKKSVKKTALKSWTDAELAKVGATRFFNTNINYKLRMELPETDVARDLE
;
A
#
# COMPACT_ATOMS: atom_id res chain seq x y z
N MET A 1 -1.72 -30.66 -26.63
CA MET A 1 -0.71 -29.64 -26.95
C MET A 1 0.67 -30.18 -26.60
N ASN A 2 1.48 -30.54 -27.61
CA ASN A 2 2.85 -31.00 -27.43
C ASN A 2 3.71 -29.83 -26.91
N ARG A 3 4.16 -29.89 -25.64
CA ARG A 3 5.20 -28.99 -25.15
C ARG A 3 6.54 -29.51 -25.69
N ALA A 4 7.12 -28.79 -26.65
CA ALA A 4 8.49 -29.04 -27.09
C ALA A 4 9.45 -29.04 -25.87
N PRO A 5 10.51 -29.86 -25.87
CA PRO A 5 11.40 -29.99 -24.72
C PRO A 5 12.02 -28.65 -24.34
N ASN A 6 11.95 -28.31 -23.05
CA ASN A 6 12.44 -27.07 -22.44
C ASN A 6 13.98 -27.07 -22.38
N GLN A 7 14.64 -27.09 -23.54
CA GLN A 7 16.10 -27.03 -23.62
C GLN A 7 16.59 -25.57 -23.66
N PRO A 8 17.73 -25.26 -23.01
CA PRO A 8 18.34 -23.94 -23.09
C PRO A 8 18.76 -23.61 -24.53
N PRO A 9 18.76 -22.33 -24.93
CA PRO A 9 19.19 -21.94 -26.26
C PRO A 9 20.66 -22.30 -26.48
N LYS A 10 20.97 -22.92 -27.62
CA LYS A 10 22.34 -23.35 -27.96
C LYS A 10 23.07 -22.37 -28.89
N THR A 11 22.31 -21.51 -29.58
CA THR A 11 22.84 -20.51 -30.52
C THR A 11 22.13 -19.17 -30.31
N LEU A 12 22.70 -18.08 -30.86
CA LEU A 12 22.06 -16.76 -30.85
C LEU A 12 20.72 -16.76 -31.63
N GLU A 13 20.64 -17.53 -32.71
CA GLU A 13 19.41 -17.66 -33.49
C GLU A 13 18.30 -18.36 -32.70
N ASP A 14 18.62 -19.47 -32.03
CA ASP A 14 17.69 -20.19 -31.14
C ASP A 14 17.27 -19.31 -29.95
N LEU A 15 18.20 -18.51 -29.39
CA LEU A 15 17.88 -17.50 -28.38
C LEU A 15 16.89 -16.46 -28.93
N ASN A 16 17.11 -15.96 -30.15
CA ASN A 16 16.25 -14.97 -30.80
C ASN A 16 14.83 -15.52 -31.04
N THR A 17 14.70 -16.75 -31.53
CA THR A 17 13.40 -17.43 -31.68
C THR A 17 12.69 -17.58 -30.33
N LYS A 18 13.40 -17.96 -29.28
CA LYS A 18 12.82 -18.02 -27.91
C LYS A 18 12.41 -16.64 -27.40
N MET A 19 13.16 -15.59 -27.70
CA MET A 19 12.80 -14.21 -27.35
C MET A 19 11.55 -13.73 -28.10
N GLN A 20 11.37 -14.09 -29.37
CA GLN A 20 10.12 -13.85 -30.12
C GLN A 20 8.94 -14.55 -29.45
N ARG A 21 9.09 -15.82 -29.08
CA ARG A 21 8.06 -16.55 -28.35
C ARG A 21 7.75 -15.91 -26.97
N LEU A 22 8.75 -15.36 -26.29
CA LEU A 22 8.53 -14.61 -25.04
C LEU A 22 7.71 -13.33 -25.27
N ILE A 23 7.86 -12.65 -26.41
CA ILE A 23 7.04 -11.49 -26.76
C ILE A 23 5.59 -11.92 -26.94
N GLU A 24 5.34 -12.98 -27.73
CA GLU A 24 3.99 -13.53 -27.93
C GLU A 24 3.32 -13.90 -26.60
N ILE A 25 4.02 -14.63 -25.73
CA ILE A 25 3.51 -15.01 -24.41
C ILE A 25 3.21 -13.77 -23.56
N LYS A 26 4.08 -12.75 -23.56
CA LYS A 26 3.83 -11.50 -22.82
C LYS A 26 2.60 -10.76 -23.34
N SER A 27 2.40 -10.73 -24.65
CA SER A 27 1.23 -10.13 -25.28
C SER A 27 -0.05 -10.89 -24.92
N ASP A 28 -0.03 -12.22 -24.98
CA ASP A 28 -1.14 -13.08 -24.57
C ASP A 28 -1.49 -12.90 -23.09
N LEU A 29 -0.49 -12.88 -22.20
CA LEU A 29 -0.70 -12.64 -20.77
C LEU A 29 -1.31 -11.26 -20.51
N LYS A 30 -0.83 -10.23 -21.21
CA LYS A 30 -1.39 -8.87 -21.10
C LYS A 30 -2.85 -8.82 -21.56
N ARG A 31 -3.20 -9.52 -22.64
CA ARG A 31 -4.57 -9.64 -23.13
C ARG A 31 -5.48 -10.34 -22.10
N ILE A 32 -5.05 -11.50 -21.60
CA ILE A 32 -5.78 -12.26 -20.57
C ILE A 32 -5.98 -11.42 -19.30
N GLU A 33 -4.96 -10.67 -18.89
CA GLU A 33 -5.07 -9.78 -17.73
C GLU A 33 -6.08 -8.64 -17.96
N GLY A 34 -6.11 -8.07 -19.17
CA GLY A 34 -7.11 -7.08 -19.56
C GLY A 34 -8.54 -7.63 -19.54
N GLU A 35 -8.75 -8.83 -20.09
CA GLU A 35 -10.02 -9.54 -20.07
C GLU A 35 -10.49 -9.82 -18.64
N LYS A 36 -9.60 -10.38 -17.80
CA LYS A 36 -9.88 -10.62 -16.36
C LYS A 36 -10.28 -9.34 -15.63
N ASN A 37 -9.53 -8.25 -15.83
CA ASN A 37 -9.83 -6.98 -15.17
C ASN A 37 -11.18 -6.41 -15.60
N THR A 38 -11.54 -6.58 -16.87
CA THR A 38 -12.84 -6.15 -17.41
C THR A 38 -13.99 -6.95 -16.80
N GLU A 39 -13.82 -8.26 -16.66
CA GLU A 39 -14.82 -9.12 -16.02
C GLU A 39 -15.01 -8.80 -14.53
N VAL A 40 -13.92 -8.59 -13.80
CA VAL A 40 -13.96 -8.16 -12.38
C VAL A 40 -14.71 -6.84 -12.25
N GLU A 41 -14.46 -5.87 -13.13
CA GLU A 41 -15.12 -4.57 -13.07
C GLU A 41 -16.60 -4.66 -13.43
N SER A 42 -16.96 -5.49 -14.42
CA SER A 42 -18.36 -5.81 -14.75
C SER A 42 -19.10 -6.41 -13.55
N ILE A 43 -18.47 -7.33 -12.81
CA ILE A 43 -19.08 -7.90 -11.60
C ILE A 43 -19.23 -6.83 -10.52
N ARG A 44 -18.18 -6.03 -10.26
CA ARG A 44 -18.22 -4.95 -9.25
C ARG A 44 -19.34 -3.95 -9.53
N SER A 45 -19.43 -3.47 -10.77
CA SER A 45 -20.44 -2.48 -11.16
C SER A 45 -21.89 -2.95 -10.93
N ARG A 46 -22.17 -4.27 -11.01
CA ARG A 46 -23.49 -4.82 -10.68
C ARG A 46 -23.85 -4.67 -9.21
N PHE A 47 -22.87 -4.76 -8.32
CA PHE A 47 -23.09 -4.63 -6.88
C PHE A 47 -23.08 -3.18 -6.42
N VAL A 48 -22.33 -2.30 -7.08
CA VAL A 48 -22.23 -0.86 -6.72
C VAL A 48 -23.60 -0.18 -6.63
N GLY A 49 -24.53 -0.49 -7.55
CA GLY A 49 -25.87 0.10 -7.51
C GLY A 49 -26.68 -0.32 -6.28
N VAL A 50 -26.73 -1.62 -5.99
CA VAL A 50 -27.46 -2.18 -4.86
C VAL A 50 -26.82 -1.81 -3.53
N GLU A 51 -25.49 -1.84 -3.45
CA GLU A 51 -24.76 -1.44 -2.26
C GLU A 51 -24.96 0.04 -1.94
N ARG A 52 -25.01 0.91 -2.96
CA ARG A 52 -25.17 2.35 -2.75
C ARG A 52 -26.47 2.68 -2.03
N ASP A 53 -27.59 2.11 -2.48
CA ASP A 53 -28.90 2.40 -1.89
C ASP A 53 -28.99 1.89 -0.45
N LEU A 54 -28.48 0.69 -0.18
CA LEU A 54 -28.43 0.12 1.16
C LEU A 54 -27.47 0.87 2.10
N VAL A 55 -26.33 1.35 1.60
CA VAL A 55 -25.40 2.18 2.37
C VAL A 55 -26.07 3.50 2.74
N PHE A 56 -26.76 4.13 1.80
CA PHE A 56 -27.48 5.39 2.06
C PHE A 56 -28.59 5.20 3.10
N GLU A 57 -29.42 4.16 2.95
CA GLU A 57 -30.46 3.84 3.92
C GLU A 57 -29.88 3.56 5.32
N LYS A 58 -28.80 2.77 5.39
CA LYS A 58 -28.10 2.48 6.63
C LYS A 58 -27.56 3.74 7.30
N GLU A 59 -26.91 4.63 6.55
CA GLU A 59 -26.35 5.88 7.08
C GLU A 59 -27.44 6.82 7.60
N GLU A 60 -28.55 6.93 6.88
CA GLU A 60 -29.69 7.74 7.30
C GLU A 60 -30.35 7.17 8.58
N LEU A 61 -30.55 5.86 8.66
CA LEU A 61 -31.07 5.21 9.87
C LEU A 61 -30.08 5.36 11.06
N ASP A 62 -28.78 5.17 10.85
CA ASP A 62 -27.77 5.36 11.91
C ASP A 62 -27.76 6.81 12.42
N LYS A 63 -27.88 7.77 11.51
CA LYS A 63 -28.01 9.20 11.86
C LYS A 63 -29.24 9.46 12.72
N GLN A 64 -30.41 8.98 12.31
CA GLN A 64 -31.66 9.16 13.08
C GLN A 64 -31.57 8.54 14.47
N VAL A 65 -31.00 7.33 14.58
CA VAL A 65 -30.78 6.66 15.88
C VAL A 65 -29.85 7.48 16.76
N ARG A 66 -28.72 7.96 16.22
CA ARG A 66 -27.77 8.80 16.98
C ARG A 66 -28.39 10.12 17.43
N GLU A 67 -29.11 10.80 16.55
CA GLU A 67 -29.78 12.06 16.87
C GLU A 67 -30.79 11.86 18.00
N PHE A 68 -31.60 10.81 17.93
CA PHE A 68 -32.55 10.48 18.99
C PHE A 68 -31.85 10.22 20.33
N VAL A 69 -30.79 9.40 20.34
CA VAL A 69 -30.04 9.08 21.57
C VAL A 69 -29.38 10.33 22.15
N MET A 70 -28.85 11.22 21.31
CA MET A 70 -28.18 12.45 21.74
C MET A 70 -29.16 13.49 22.30
N GLN A 71 -30.31 13.68 21.63
CA GLN A 71 -31.36 14.60 22.09
C GLN A 71 -31.98 14.15 23.42
N ASN A 72 -32.05 12.84 23.66
CA ASN A 72 -32.66 12.26 24.85
C ASN A 72 -31.61 11.72 25.86
N LYS A 73 -30.33 12.07 25.70
CA LYS A 73 -29.21 11.46 26.45
C LYS A 73 -29.41 11.55 27.97
N ASP A 74 -29.89 12.70 28.45
CA ASP A 74 -29.99 12.98 29.88
C ASP A 74 -31.12 12.15 30.49
N THR A 75 -32.21 11.92 29.74
CA THR A 75 -33.33 11.03 30.12
C THR A 75 -32.97 9.55 30.00
N LEU A 76 -32.25 9.17 28.96
CA LEU A 76 -31.91 7.77 28.67
C LEU A 76 -30.89 7.20 29.67
N PHE A 77 -29.94 8.02 30.12
CA PHE A 77 -28.81 7.61 30.95
C PHE A 77 -28.82 8.17 32.39
N VAL A 78 -29.98 8.59 32.92
CA VAL A 78 -30.09 9.17 34.29
C VAL A 78 -29.51 8.22 35.36
N HIS A 79 -29.88 6.94 35.32
CA HIS A 79 -29.56 5.97 36.38
C HIS A 79 -28.72 4.78 35.89
N ARG A 80 -28.39 4.74 34.61
CA ARG A 80 -27.66 3.63 33.98
C ARG A 80 -26.78 4.13 32.86
N LYS A 81 -25.62 3.50 32.66
CA LYS A 81 -24.71 3.78 31.54
C LYS A 81 -25.00 2.94 30.29
N THR A 82 -25.91 1.98 30.39
CA THR A 82 -26.20 1.00 29.33
C THR A 82 -27.70 0.76 29.22
N ILE A 83 -28.18 0.66 27.99
CA ILE A 83 -29.57 0.35 27.64
C ILE A 83 -29.54 -0.86 26.72
N GLU A 84 -30.23 -1.92 27.12
CA GLU A 84 -30.40 -3.13 26.32
C GLU A 84 -31.76 -3.06 25.60
N LEU A 85 -31.73 -3.29 24.28
CA LEU A 85 -32.89 -3.43 23.41
C LEU A 85 -32.81 -4.81 22.72
N PRO A 86 -33.92 -5.33 22.18
CA PRO A 86 -33.92 -6.65 21.53
C PRO A 86 -32.91 -6.82 20.40
N PHE A 87 -32.52 -5.73 19.73
CA PHE A 87 -31.62 -5.74 18.58
C PHE A 87 -30.38 -4.84 18.74
N ALA A 88 -30.21 -4.19 19.90
CA ALA A 88 -29.12 -3.24 20.10
C ALA A 88 -28.78 -3.02 21.57
N THR A 89 -27.52 -2.73 21.84
CA THR A 89 -27.06 -2.27 23.15
C THR A 89 -26.50 -0.87 22.99
N ILE A 90 -27.04 0.11 23.73
CA ILE A 90 -26.59 1.50 23.68
C ILE A 90 -25.83 1.81 24.96
N LYS A 91 -24.55 2.21 24.82
CA LYS A 91 -23.67 2.52 25.95
C LYS A 91 -23.22 3.97 25.89
N LYS A 92 -23.28 4.65 27.03
CA LYS A 92 -22.60 5.93 27.21
C LYS A 92 -21.14 5.65 27.58
N ILE A 93 -20.23 6.03 26.68
CA ILE A 93 -18.79 5.95 26.87
C ILE A 93 -18.25 7.37 26.76
N ASP A 94 -17.62 7.84 27.83
CA ASP A 94 -16.93 9.12 27.84
C ASP A 94 -15.48 8.86 27.40
N SER A 95 -15.14 9.24 26.16
CA SER A 95 -13.78 9.14 25.61
C SER A 95 -13.07 10.49 25.69
N GLN A 96 -11.77 10.46 25.96
CA GLN A 96 -10.90 11.63 25.83
C GLN A 96 -10.02 11.42 24.60
N GLU A 97 -10.04 12.37 23.69
CA GLU A 97 -9.15 12.43 22.54
C GLU A 97 -8.19 13.61 22.76
N ILE A 98 -6.90 13.39 22.52
CA ILE A 98 -5.87 14.42 22.62
C ILE A 98 -5.48 14.78 21.20
N GLU A 99 -5.88 15.97 20.77
CA GLU A 99 -5.47 16.53 19.48
C GLU A 99 -4.19 17.36 19.68
N ILE A 100 -3.14 17.05 18.90
CA ILE A 100 -1.90 17.83 18.88
C ILE A 100 -1.93 18.71 17.63
N THR A 101 -2.40 19.95 17.77
CA THR A 101 -2.48 20.96 16.70
C THR A 101 -1.72 22.22 17.05
N ASP A 102 -1.27 22.95 16.03
CA ASP A 102 -0.84 24.33 16.18
C ASP A 102 -2.09 25.21 15.95
N GLU A 103 -2.37 26.20 16.82
CA GLU A 103 -3.51 27.11 16.62
C GLU A 103 -3.52 27.76 15.22
N LYS A 104 -2.35 27.84 14.56
CA LYS A 104 -2.18 28.37 13.21
C LYS A 104 -2.17 27.31 12.10
N SER A 105 -1.96 26.04 12.43
CA SER A 105 -1.84 24.95 11.45
C SER A 105 -2.48 23.69 12.02
N LYS A 106 -3.53 23.17 11.36
CA LYS A 106 -4.18 21.88 11.66
C LYS A 106 -3.28 20.65 11.42
N THR A 107 -1.97 20.80 11.58
CA THR A 107 -0.94 19.78 11.45
C THR A 107 -0.20 19.66 12.76
N LEU A 108 0.37 18.47 13.02
CA LEU A 108 1.31 18.28 14.13
C LEU A 108 2.35 19.40 14.13
N PRO A 109 2.43 20.22 15.19
CA PRO A 109 3.45 21.24 15.30
C PRO A 109 4.82 20.55 15.25
N PRO A 110 5.73 20.98 14.35
CA PRO A 110 7.03 20.33 14.15
C PRO A 110 7.91 20.34 15.41
N TYR A 111 7.55 21.17 16.40
CA TYR A 111 8.26 21.36 17.67
C TYR A 111 7.65 20.59 18.85
N SER A 112 6.60 19.78 18.66
CA SER A 112 5.91 19.10 19.79
C SER A 112 6.83 18.15 20.55
N VAL A 113 7.72 17.46 19.82
CA VAL A 113 8.77 16.61 20.39
C VAL A 113 9.74 17.46 21.22
N ASP A 114 10.22 18.57 20.65
CA ASP A 114 11.15 19.50 21.32
C ASP A 114 10.54 20.11 22.60
N LEU A 115 9.23 20.41 22.60
CA LEU A 115 8.53 20.90 23.79
C LEU A 115 8.43 19.84 24.88
N ILE A 116 8.15 18.59 24.51
CA ILE A 116 8.12 17.48 25.47
C ILE A 116 9.50 17.31 26.11
N GLU A 117 10.57 17.33 25.31
CA GLU A 117 11.94 17.23 25.82
C GLU A 117 12.34 18.42 26.71
N LYS A 118 11.89 19.63 26.36
CA LYS A 118 12.21 20.86 27.11
C LYS A 118 11.46 20.97 28.44
N PHE A 119 10.16 20.71 28.45
CA PHE A 119 9.29 20.96 29.60
C PHE A 119 9.06 19.73 30.47
N TYR A 120 9.17 18.52 29.90
CA TYR A 120 8.93 17.25 30.60
C TYR A 120 10.00 16.19 30.27
N PRO A 121 11.30 16.49 30.46
CA PRO A 121 12.38 15.57 30.11
C PRO A 121 12.27 14.21 30.81
N GLU A 122 11.73 14.17 32.03
CA GLU A 122 11.52 12.95 32.79
C GLU A 122 10.41 12.04 32.23
N ARG A 123 9.52 12.58 31.39
CA ARG A 123 8.43 11.84 30.73
C ARG A 123 8.68 11.59 29.24
N ALA A 124 9.68 12.25 28.66
CA ALA A 124 10.01 12.19 27.24
C ALA A 124 10.16 10.75 26.71
N ASN A 125 10.81 9.86 27.48
CA ASN A 125 10.99 8.46 27.10
C ASN A 125 9.69 7.67 26.91
N ASN A 126 8.61 8.06 27.59
CA ASN A 126 7.29 7.42 27.48
C ASN A 126 6.40 8.10 26.44
N ALA A 127 6.64 9.39 26.17
CA ALA A 127 5.83 10.20 25.28
C ALA A 127 6.34 10.22 23.82
N ILE A 128 7.63 9.94 23.59
CA ILE A 128 8.28 10.03 22.28
C ILE A 128 8.64 8.64 21.76
N GLN A 129 8.14 8.30 20.56
CA GLN A 129 8.48 7.06 19.88
C GLN A 129 9.66 7.26 18.91
N ILE A 130 10.78 6.57 19.16
CA ILE A 130 11.97 6.63 18.29
C ILE A 130 12.07 5.37 17.42
N LYS A 131 11.94 5.52 16.11
CA LYS A 131 12.15 4.43 15.14
C LYS A 131 13.55 4.50 14.53
N LYS A 132 14.47 3.65 14.99
CA LYS A 132 15.83 3.54 14.44
C LYS A 132 15.83 2.60 13.22
N SER A 133 16.48 3.00 12.14
CA SER A 133 16.68 2.16 10.95
C SER A 133 18.12 2.26 10.42
N VAL A 134 18.60 1.19 9.79
CA VAL A 134 19.96 1.12 9.27
C VAL A 134 20.05 1.81 7.92
N LYS A 135 20.87 2.85 7.82
CA LYS A 135 21.14 3.56 6.57
C LYS A 135 22.16 2.80 5.72
N LYS A 136 21.71 1.85 4.90
CA LYS A 136 22.56 1.00 4.04
C LYS A 136 23.49 1.77 3.10
N THR A 137 23.14 2.99 2.71
CA THR A 137 24.00 3.84 1.86
C THR A 137 25.28 4.27 2.57
N ALA A 138 25.24 4.52 3.89
CA ALA A 138 26.41 4.86 4.68
C ALA A 138 27.35 3.65 4.87
N LEU A 139 26.81 2.43 4.84
CA LEU A 139 27.58 1.20 4.95
C LEU A 139 28.34 0.83 3.66
N LYS A 140 28.05 1.48 2.53
CA LYS A 140 28.69 1.16 1.25
C LYS A 140 30.20 1.42 1.25
N SER A 141 30.65 2.43 2.00
CA SER A 141 32.07 2.79 2.12
C SER A 141 32.82 1.99 3.18
N TRP A 142 32.12 1.20 3.99
CA TRP A 142 32.75 0.43 5.07
C TRP A 142 33.47 -0.79 4.52
N THR A 143 34.56 -1.16 5.16
CA THR A 143 35.29 -2.39 4.87
C THR A 143 34.47 -3.62 5.26
N ASP A 144 34.76 -4.78 4.66
CA ASP A 144 34.02 -6.00 4.97
C ASP A 144 34.25 -6.47 6.42
N ALA A 145 35.42 -6.16 7.01
CA ALA A 145 35.68 -6.39 8.42
C ALA A 145 34.80 -5.51 9.34
N GLU A 146 34.50 -4.28 8.96
CA GLU A 146 33.58 -3.39 9.68
C GLU A 146 32.12 -3.81 9.49
N LEU A 147 31.74 -4.24 8.29
CA LEU A 147 30.41 -4.78 8.00
C LEU A 147 30.12 -6.05 8.80
N ALA A 148 31.10 -6.96 8.88
CA ALA A 148 30.98 -8.20 9.64
C ALA A 148 30.70 -7.95 11.14
N LYS A 149 31.32 -6.92 11.73
CA LYS A 149 31.08 -6.53 13.14
C LYS A 149 29.65 -6.09 13.42
N VAL A 150 28.93 -5.59 12.42
CA VAL A 150 27.52 -5.17 12.54
C VAL A 150 26.54 -6.16 11.91
N GLY A 151 27.00 -7.37 11.57
CA GLY A 151 26.16 -8.41 10.98
C GLY A 151 25.71 -8.12 9.54
N ALA A 152 26.45 -7.27 8.82
CA ALA A 152 26.20 -6.97 7.42
C ALA A 152 27.21 -7.70 6.51
N THR A 153 26.75 -8.14 5.34
CA THR A 153 27.58 -8.81 4.33
C THR A 153 27.45 -8.11 3.00
N ARG A 154 28.57 -7.86 2.33
CA ARG A 154 28.60 -7.30 0.98
C ARG A 154 28.42 -8.41 -0.05
N PHE A 155 27.43 -8.25 -0.91
CA PHE A 155 27.21 -9.15 -2.05
C PHE A 155 27.44 -8.38 -3.35
N PHE A 156 28.28 -8.94 -4.22
CA PHE A 156 28.44 -8.47 -5.58
C PHE A 156 27.60 -9.35 -6.49
N ASN A 157 26.71 -8.73 -7.26
CA ASN A 157 25.90 -9.43 -8.25
C ASN A 157 26.07 -8.75 -9.59
N THR A 158 26.45 -9.52 -10.61
CA THR A 158 26.47 -9.06 -12.00
C THR A 158 25.06 -9.24 -12.58
N ASN A 159 24.30 -8.15 -12.62
CA ASN A 159 22.96 -8.17 -13.20
C ASN A 159 23.05 -7.97 -14.72
N ILE A 160 22.82 -9.04 -15.48
CA ILE A 160 22.65 -8.98 -16.93
C ILE A 160 21.16 -8.76 -17.22
N ASN A 161 20.84 -7.62 -17.83
CA ASN A 161 19.47 -7.25 -18.17
C ASN A 161 19.26 -7.32 -19.69
N TYR A 162 18.07 -7.75 -20.11
CA TYR A 162 17.63 -7.70 -21.50
C TYR A 162 16.29 -6.98 -21.60
N LYS A 163 16.07 -6.27 -22.72
CA LYS A 163 14.81 -5.58 -23.02
C LYS A 163 14.19 -6.21 -24.26
N LEU A 164 13.03 -6.83 -24.10
CA LEU A 164 12.22 -7.29 -25.23
C LEU A 164 11.60 -6.07 -25.91
N ARG A 165 11.74 -5.98 -27.23
CA ARG A 165 11.11 -4.95 -28.06
C ARG A 165 9.86 -5.57 -28.68
N MET A 166 8.69 -4.97 -28.47
CA MET A 166 7.44 -5.49 -29.03
C MET A 166 7.27 -5.16 -30.51
N GLU A 167 8.04 -4.19 -31.00
CA GLU A 167 8.10 -3.78 -32.40
C GLU A 167 9.55 -3.95 -32.88
N LEU A 168 9.70 -4.38 -34.14
CA LEU A 168 11.00 -4.35 -34.80
C LEU A 168 11.42 -2.89 -34.90
N PRO A 169 12.69 -2.54 -34.60
CA PRO A 169 13.16 -1.20 -34.89
C PRO A 169 12.93 -0.92 -36.38
N GLU A 170 12.42 0.26 -36.71
CA GLU A 170 12.55 0.81 -38.06
C GLU A 170 14.03 0.73 -38.40
N THR A 171 14.40 -0.20 -39.27
CA THR A 171 15.76 -0.33 -39.74
C THR A 171 16.13 0.98 -40.42
N ASP A 172 17.19 1.64 -39.97
CA ASP A 172 17.98 2.55 -40.80
C ASP A 172 18.51 1.73 -41.99
N VAL A 173 17.65 1.47 -42.98
CA VAL A 173 18.04 1.03 -44.32
C VAL A 173 18.48 2.28 -45.07
N ALA A 174 19.57 2.89 -44.63
CA ALA A 174 20.23 3.93 -45.38
C ALA A 174 21.71 3.99 -44.99
N ARG A 175 22.55 3.76 -46.01
CA ARG A 175 24.01 3.92 -46.04
C ARG A 175 24.79 2.73 -45.49
N ASP A 176 25.07 1.81 -46.40
CA ASP A 176 26.45 1.49 -46.77
C ASP A 176 26.43 0.92 -48.20
N LEU A 177 26.40 1.84 -49.16
CA LEU A 177 26.84 1.65 -50.54
C LEU A 177 27.57 2.94 -50.93
N GLU A 178 28.87 2.99 -50.60
CA GLU A 178 29.93 3.65 -51.37
C GLU A 178 31.22 2.84 -51.20
#